data_AF-A0A7S1GY68-F1
#
_entry.id   AF-A0A7S1GY68-F1
#
_cell.length_a   1.000
_cell.length_b   1.000
_cell.length_c   1.000
_cell.angle_alpha   90.00
_cell.angle_beta   90.00
_cell.angle_gamma   90.00
#
_symmetry.space_group_name_H-M   'P 1'
#
loop_
_entity.id
_entity.type
_entity.pdbx_description
1 polymer ?
#
loop_
_entity_poly.entity_id
_entity_poly.type
_entity_poly.pdbx_seq_one_letter_code
_entity_poly.pdbx_strand_id
1 'polypeptide(L)'
;VVEDQLWHLGKVKPEVLLRPIEGPTWGYRYRARFSVRYVAKKGEVLIGFHERKSRYVADMQSCKVVPKVVSDLLMPLRELIASMAERDRLPQIELAMGDEVIALVLRHLEALPAGDIARLRDFAARHGVQWWLQPKGPDTVKLLDEGGARLAYRLPEFGVTMPFKPTDFTQVNPHINAALVGRALRLLAVEPDDRVIDWFCGLGNFTLPLATQAREVLGIEGS
;
A
#
# COMPACT_ATOMS: atom_id res chain seq x y z
N VAL A 1 -14.65 -4.76 22.40
CA VAL A 1 -13.93 -5.76 21.57
C VAL A 1 -12.61 -6.20 22.20
N VAL A 2 -11.58 -5.34 22.31
CA VAL A 2 -10.26 -5.76 22.86
C VAL A 2 -10.38 -6.20 24.33
N GLU A 3 -11.04 -5.41 25.17
CA GLU A 3 -11.29 -5.76 26.58
C GLU A 3 -12.07 -7.08 26.71
N ASP A 4 -13.13 -7.23 25.90
CA ASP A 4 -13.93 -8.47 25.86
C ASP A 4 -13.05 -9.67 25.48
N GLN A 5 -12.17 -9.51 24.49
CA GLN A 5 -11.26 -10.58 24.06
C GLN A 5 -10.22 -10.93 25.13
N LEU A 6 -9.63 -9.93 25.82
CA LEU A 6 -8.70 -10.16 26.93
C LEU A 6 -9.36 -10.98 28.04
N TRP A 7 -10.61 -10.65 28.39
CA TRP A 7 -11.35 -11.41 29.39
C TRP A 7 -11.74 -12.81 28.88
N HIS A 8 -12.36 -12.92 27.71
CA HIS A 8 -12.93 -14.18 27.26
C HIS A 8 -11.87 -15.21 26.86
N LEU A 9 -10.78 -14.77 26.22
CA LEU A 9 -9.69 -15.64 25.74
C LEU A 9 -8.55 -15.73 26.76
N GLY A 10 -8.03 -14.59 27.20
CA GLY A 10 -6.85 -14.52 28.07
C GLY A 10 -7.15 -14.71 29.56
N LYS A 11 -8.43 -14.58 29.98
CA LYS A 11 -8.86 -14.57 31.39
C LYS A 11 -8.16 -13.50 32.23
N VAL A 12 -7.80 -12.37 31.61
CA VAL A 12 -7.12 -11.24 32.26
C VAL A 12 -7.94 -9.96 32.12
N LYS A 13 -7.69 -9.01 33.02
CA LYS A 13 -8.21 -7.63 32.95
C LYS A 13 -7.02 -6.67 32.86
N PRO A 14 -7.05 -5.69 31.95
CA PRO A 14 -5.96 -4.73 31.84
C PRO A 14 -5.95 -3.80 33.06
N GLU A 15 -4.76 -3.55 33.62
CA GLU A 15 -4.58 -2.51 34.66
C GLU A 15 -4.72 -1.11 34.05
N VAL A 16 -4.19 -0.94 32.83
CA VAL A 16 -4.26 0.31 32.08
C VAL A 16 -4.78 0.02 30.69
N LEU A 17 -5.82 0.75 30.29
CA LEU A 17 -6.32 0.74 28.91
C LEU A 17 -5.91 2.04 28.23
N LEU A 18 -5.01 1.93 27.25
CA LEU A 18 -4.61 3.08 26.44
C LEU A 18 -5.75 3.49 25.50
N ARG A 19 -5.89 4.82 25.29
CA ARG A 19 -6.83 5.34 24.29
C ARG A 19 -6.47 4.81 22.89
N PRO A 20 -7.48 4.43 22.07
CA PRO A 20 -7.25 4.04 20.69
C PRO A 20 -6.41 5.06 19.93
N ILE A 21 -5.57 4.58 19.01
CA ILE A 21 -4.89 5.46 18.07
C ILE A 21 -5.90 5.79 16.97
N GLU A 22 -6.21 7.07 16.85
CA GLU A 22 -7.11 7.60 15.84
C GLU A 22 -6.32 8.32 14.76
N GLY A 23 -6.83 8.28 13.54
CA GLY A 23 -6.23 8.89 12.37
C GLY A 23 -7.29 9.42 11.43
N PRO A 24 -6.91 9.94 10.25
CA PRO A 24 -7.86 10.51 9.31
C PRO A 24 -8.95 9.49 8.92
N THR A 25 -10.21 9.92 8.93
CA THR A 25 -11.35 9.07 8.53
C THR A 25 -11.32 8.72 7.04
N TRP A 26 -10.80 9.64 6.22
CA TRP A 26 -10.76 9.56 4.76
C TRP A 26 -9.34 9.83 4.26
N GLY A 27 -9.06 9.42 3.03
CA GLY A 27 -7.77 9.69 2.41
C GLY A 27 -6.58 8.97 3.04
N TYR A 28 -6.81 8.03 3.96
CA TYR A 28 -5.76 7.41 4.75
C TYR A 28 -5.11 6.21 4.08
N ARG A 29 -5.74 5.63 3.05
CA ARG A 29 -5.38 4.34 2.47
C ARG A 29 -4.37 4.50 1.35
N TYR A 30 -3.08 4.34 1.69
CA TYR A 30 -1.94 4.47 0.77
C TYR A 30 -1.64 3.17 0.01
N ARG A 31 -2.35 2.08 0.36
CA ARG A 31 -2.34 0.83 -0.40
C ARG A 31 -3.73 0.37 -0.75
N ALA A 32 -3.97 0.06 -2.00
CA ALA A 32 -5.24 -0.49 -2.46
C ALA A 32 -5.01 -1.52 -3.56
N ARG A 33 -5.98 -2.40 -3.74
CA ARG A 33 -6.00 -3.38 -4.81
C ARG A 33 -7.34 -3.25 -5.51
N PHE A 34 -7.33 -2.62 -6.68
CA PHE A 34 -8.52 -2.40 -7.48
C PHE A 34 -8.67 -3.58 -8.46
N SER A 35 -9.85 -4.19 -8.46
CA SER A 35 -10.27 -5.09 -9.52
C SER A 35 -10.58 -4.28 -10.76
N VAL A 36 -10.11 -4.75 -11.91
CA VAL A 36 -10.39 -4.15 -13.22
C VAL A 36 -11.21 -5.15 -14.04
N ARG A 37 -12.32 -4.68 -14.62
CA ARG A 37 -13.22 -5.52 -15.38
C ARG A 37 -13.81 -4.77 -16.57
N TYR A 38 -13.48 -5.20 -17.78
CA TYR A 38 -14.23 -4.80 -18.96
C TYR A 38 -15.54 -5.59 -19.07
N VAL A 39 -16.64 -4.87 -19.27
CA VAL A 39 -18.00 -5.41 -19.42
C VAL A 39 -18.42 -5.25 -20.88
N ALA A 40 -18.07 -6.23 -21.71
CA ALA A 40 -18.30 -6.19 -23.15
C ALA A 40 -19.75 -5.84 -23.57
N LYS A 41 -20.75 -6.33 -22.82
CA LYS A 41 -22.18 -6.02 -23.08
C LYS A 41 -22.52 -4.53 -22.94
N LYS A 42 -21.78 -3.80 -22.10
CA LYS A 42 -21.99 -2.37 -21.84
C LYS A 42 -20.93 -1.49 -22.53
N GLY A 43 -19.86 -2.09 -23.05
CA GLY A 43 -18.72 -1.35 -23.59
C GLY A 43 -17.97 -0.54 -22.54
N GLU A 44 -18.04 -0.93 -21.27
CA GLU A 44 -17.55 -0.13 -20.14
C GLU A 44 -16.46 -0.88 -19.35
N VAL A 45 -15.47 -0.14 -18.84
CA VAL A 45 -14.50 -0.65 -17.87
C VAL A 45 -14.90 -0.22 -16.46
N LEU A 46 -14.99 -1.20 -15.56
CA LEU A 46 -15.14 -0.98 -14.13
C LEU A 46 -13.79 -1.12 -13.44
N ILE A 47 -13.47 -0.16 -12.57
CA ILE A 47 -12.31 -0.20 -11.68
C ILE A 47 -12.80 0.11 -10.28
N GLY A 48 -12.54 -0.81 -9.35
CA GLY A 48 -13.01 -0.66 -7.98
C GLY A 48 -12.80 -1.89 -7.12
N PHE A 49 -13.65 -2.04 -6.11
CA PHE A 49 -13.64 -3.20 -5.22
C PHE A 49 -14.77 -4.16 -5.56
N HIS A 50 -14.67 -5.39 -5.10
CA HIS A 50 -15.80 -6.30 -5.13
C HIS A 50 -16.90 -5.82 -4.18
N GLU A 51 -18.14 -5.95 -4.64
CA GLU A 51 -19.32 -5.80 -3.80
C GLU A 51 -19.27 -6.79 -2.61
N ARG A 52 -19.95 -6.43 -1.52
CA ARG A 52 -19.95 -7.23 -0.29
C ARG A 52 -20.47 -8.64 -0.57
N LYS A 53 -19.61 -9.65 -0.34
CA LYS A 53 -19.91 -11.08 -0.57
C LYS A 53 -20.29 -11.40 -2.03
N SER A 54 -19.73 -10.66 -3.00
CA SER A 54 -20.03 -10.82 -4.42
C SER A 54 -18.74 -10.84 -5.24
N ARG A 55 -18.80 -11.45 -6.43
CA ARG A 55 -17.71 -11.43 -7.42
C ARG A 55 -17.77 -10.22 -8.35
N TYR A 56 -18.86 -9.45 -8.28
CA TYR A 56 -19.06 -8.29 -9.13
C TYR A 56 -18.26 -7.10 -8.61
N VAL A 57 -17.64 -6.37 -9.52
CA VAL A 57 -16.96 -5.12 -9.23
C VAL A 57 -18.02 -4.04 -9.07
N ALA A 58 -18.00 -3.33 -7.94
CA ALA A 58 -18.89 -2.22 -7.70
C ALA A 58 -18.58 -1.11 -8.71
N ASP A 59 -19.61 -0.58 -9.35
CA ASP A 59 -19.47 0.60 -10.20
C ASP A 59 -19.27 1.85 -9.34
N MET A 60 -18.00 2.17 -9.09
CA MET A 60 -17.60 3.30 -8.25
C MET A 60 -16.81 4.34 -9.05
N GLN A 61 -17.23 5.60 -8.95
CA GLN A 61 -16.56 6.73 -9.64
C GLN A 61 -15.58 7.47 -8.72
N SER A 62 -15.68 7.25 -7.40
CA SER A 62 -14.79 7.85 -6.40
C SER A 62 -14.57 6.89 -5.24
N CYS A 63 -13.47 7.05 -4.50
CA CYS A 63 -13.13 6.26 -3.34
C CYS A 63 -12.63 7.16 -2.20
N LYS A 64 -13.45 7.37 -1.16
CA LYS A 64 -13.11 8.29 -0.07
C LYS A 64 -11.98 7.81 0.84
N VAL A 65 -11.69 6.51 0.88
CA VAL A 65 -10.68 5.97 1.79
C VAL A 65 -9.25 6.13 1.25
N VAL A 66 -9.06 6.13 -0.07
CA VAL A 66 -7.76 6.45 -0.69
C VAL A 66 -7.59 7.97 -0.78
N PRO A 67 -6.34 8.50 -0.85
CA PRO A 67 -6.10 9.92 -1.04
C PRO A 67 -6.88 10.49 -2.22
N LYS A 68 -7.32 11.75 -2.11
CA LYS A 68 -8.14 12.40 -3.15
C LYS A 68 -7.46 12.33 -4.53
N VAL A 69 -6.15 12.57 -4.58
CA VAL A 69 -5.36 12.47 -5.82
C VAL A 69 -5.52 11.11 -6.49
N VAL A 70 -5.60 10.01 -5.74
CA VAL A 70 -5.83 8.66 -6.29
C VAL A 70 -7.30 8.46 -6.65
N SER A 71 -8.23 8.91 -5.81
CA SER A 71 -9.66 8.82 -6.10
C SER A 71 -10.00 9.51 -7.43
N ASP A 72 -9.37 10.65 -7.70
CA ASP A 72 -9.56 11.42 -8.92
C ASP A 72 -9.01 10.69 -10.16
N LEU A 73 -8.09 9.73 -9.99
CA LEU A 73 -7.56 8.90 -11.08
C LEU A 73 -8.49 7.75 -11.47
N LEU A 74 -9.54 7.43 -10.71
CA LEU A 74 -10.39 6.27 -11.02
C LEU A 74 -11.06 6.37 -12.40
N MET A 75 -11.62 7.54 -12.73
CA MET A 75 -12.25 7.75 -14.04
C MET A 75 -11.22 7.82 -15.18
N PRO A 76 -10.11 8.58 -15.07
CA PRO A 76 -9.01 8.51 -16.04
C PRO A 76 -8.44 7.10 -16.25
N LEU A 77 -8.34 6.29 -15.20
CA LEU A 77 -7.88 4.90 -15.31
C LEU A 77 -8.88 4.04 -16.09
N ARG A 78 -10.19 4.24 -15.91
CA ARG A 78 -11.21 3.52 -16.71
C ARG A 78 -11.06 3.85 -18.19
N GLU A 79 -10.88 5.13 -18.52
CA GLU A 79 -10.67 5.59 -19.89
C GLU A 79 -9.37 5.03 -20.50
N LEU A 80 -8.27 5.06 -19.74
CA LEU A 80 -7.00 4.48 -20.13
C LEU A 80 -7.16 3.01 -20.50
N ILE A 81 -7.70 2.21 -19.57
CA ILE A 81 -7.88 0.77 -19.77
C ILE A 81 -8.85 0.51 -20.93
N ALA A 82 -9.93 1.27 -21.07
CA ALA A 82 -10.87 1.12 -22.18
C ALA A 82 -10.21 1.35 -23.56
N SER A 83 -9.20 2.23 -23.62
CA SER A 83 -8.46 2.55 -24.84
C SER A 83 -7.37 1.54 -25.21
N MET A 84 -7.06 0.59 -24.32
CA MET A 84 -6.01 -0.41 -24.53
C MET A 84 -6.50 -1.58 -25.38
N ALA A 85 -5.58 -2.18 -26.14
CA ALA A 85 -5.84 -3.38 -26.92
C ALA A 85 -6.10 -4.59 -26.01
N GLU A 86 -5.31 -4.73 -24.94
CA GLU A 86 -5.38 -5.85 -24.00
C GLU A 86 -6.39 -5.65 -22.85
N ARG A 87 -7.35 -4.73 -22.98
CA ARG A 87 -8.31 -4.35 -21.91
C ARG A 87 -9.06 -5.51 -21.24
N ASP A 88 -9.26 -6.62 -21.96
CA ASP A 88 -9.90 -7.85 -21.47
C ASP A 88 -8.97 -8.73 -20.60
N ARG A 89 -7.66 -8.44 -20.60
CA ARG A 89 -6.58 -9.22 -19.97
C ARG A 89 -5.86 -8.44 -18.86
N LEU A 90 -6.46 -7.35 -18.38
CA LEU A 90 -5.95 -6.50 -17.30
C LEU A 90 -6.83 -6.67 -16.05
N PRO A 91 -6.63 -7.71 -15.22
CA PRO A 91 -7.55 -8.02 -14.13
C PRO A 91 -7.48 -7.06 -12.93
N GLN A 92 -6.39 -6.30 -12.79
CA GLN A 92 -6.10 -5.63 -11.53
C GLN A 92 -5.09 -4.49 -11.65
N ILE A 93 -5.30 -3.45 -10.85
CA ILE A 93 -4.33 -2.40 -10.57
C ILE A 93 -4.11 -2.35 -9.05
N GLU A 94 -2.88 -2.49 -8.61
CA GLU A 94 -2.50 -2.24 -7.22
C GLU A 94 -1.93 -0.84 -7.05
N LEU A 95 -2.28 -0.19 -5.96
CA LEU A 95 -1.77 1.10 -5.54
C LEU A 95 -0.79 0.89 -4.40
N ALA A 96 0.37 1.52 -4.50
CA ALA A 96 1.29 1.73 -3.39
C ALA A 96 1.79 3.18 -3.42
N MET A 97 1.50 3.93 -2.37
CA MET A 97 1.98 5.30 -2.22
C MET A 97 3.13 5.38 -1.23
N GLY A 98 4.19 6.06 -1.64
CA GLY A 98 5.17 6.64 -0.73
C GLY A 98 4.80 8.09 -0.41
N ASP A 99 5.72 8.80 0.23
CA ASP A 99 5.49 10.21 0.59
C ASP A 99 5.42 11.10 -0.66
N GLU A 100 6.17 10.75 -1.71
CA GLU A 100 6.32 11.57 -2.93
C GLU A 100 5.87 10.84 -4.21
N VAL A 101 5.73 9.51 -4.15
CA VAL A 101 5.51 8.66 -5.34
C VAL A 101 4.17 7.94 -5.24
N ILE A 102 3.38 8.03 -6.31
CA ILE A 102 2.19 7.19 -6.53
C ILE A 102 2.57 6.06 -7.48
N ALA A 103 2.83 4.87 -6.95
CA ALA A 103 3.11 3.69 -7.76
C ALA A 103 1.83 2.90 -8.05
N LEU A 104 1.60 2.61 -9.33
CA LEU A 104 0.50 1.76 -9.80
C LEU A 104 1.10 0.49 -10.42
N VAL A 105 0.71 -0.68 -9.90
CA VAL A 105 1.09 -1.98 -10.45
C VAL A 105 -0.03 -2.49 -11.33
N LEU A 106 0.19 -2.55 -12.64
CA LEU A 106 -0.74 -3.15 -13.58
C LEU A 106 -0.46 -4.65 -13.70
N ARG A 107 -1.42 -5.47 -13.28
CA ARG A 107 -1.41 -6.90 -13.58
C ARG A 107 -1.93 -7.11 -14.99
N HIS A 108 -1.15 -7.81 -15.81
CA HIS A 108 -1.52 -8.12 -17.19
C HIS A 108 -1.28 -9.61 -17.47
N LEU A 109 -2.24 -10.27 -18.11
CA LEU A 109 -2.18 -11.72 -18.36
C LEU A 109 -1.44 -12.07 -19.66
N GLU A 110 -1.40 -11.13 -20.60
CA GLU A 110 -0.73 -11.24 -21.89
C GLU A 110 0.31 -10.13 -22.05
N ALA A 111 1.24 -10.29 -22.99
CA ALA A 111 2.23 -9.25 -23.28
C ALA A 111 1.54 -7.98 -23.81
N LEU A 112 1.87 -6.83 -23.23
CA LEU A 112 1.30 -5.56 -23.66
C LEU A 112 1.92 -5.12 -25.00
N PRO A 113 1.10 -4.79 -26.02
CA PRO A 113 1.63 -4.26 -27.27
C PRO A 113 2.25 -2.86 -27.05
N ALA A 114 3.13 -2.45 -27.96
CA ALA A 114 3.83 -1.16 -27.85
C ALA A 114 2.89 0.04 -27.72
N GLY A 115 1.72 -0.01 -28.37
CA GLY A 115 0.69 1.03 -28.25
C GLY A 115 0.11 1.15 -26.83
N ASP A 116 -0.10 0.02 -26.14
CA ASP A 116 -0.59 0.00 -24.77
C ASP A 116 0.47 0.52 -23.79
N ILE A 117 1.74 0.14 -24.00
CA ILE A 117 2.88 0.68 -23.25
C ILE A 117 2.98 2.20 -23.42
N ALA A 118 2.84 2.72 -24.65
CA ALA A 118 2.85 4.16 -24.91
C ALA A 118 1.72 4.89 -24.16
N ARG A 119 0.51 4.30 -24.11
CA ARG A 119 -0.62 4.86 -23.35
C ARG A 119 -0.34 4.93 -21.85
N LEU A 120 0.30 3.89 -21.28
CA LEU A 120 0.70 3.90 -19.87
C LEU A 120 1.71 5.03 -19.60
N ARG A 121 2.68 5.23 -20.49
CA ARG A 121 3.66 6.32 -20.38
C ARG A 121 3.02 7.70 -20.47
N ASP A 122 2.11 7.90 -21.42
CA ASP A 122 1.34 9.15 -21.55
C ASP A 122 0.52 9.42 -20.29
N PHE A 123 -0.10 8.39 -19.72
CA PHE A 123 -0.85 8.50 -18.48
C PHE A 123 0.07 8.90 -17.31
N ALA A 124 1.23 8.25 -17.18
CA ALA A 124 2.23 8.59 -16.16
C ALA A 124 2.71 10.03 -16.28
N ALA A 125 3.02 10.50 -17.49
CA ALA A 125 3.45 11.87 -17.73
C ALA A 125 2.36 12.90 -17.39
N ARG A 126 1.10 12.61 -17.67
CA ARG A 126 -0.04 13.51 -17.39
C ARG A 126 -0.42 13.58 -15.91
N HIS A 127 -0.36 12.44 -15.21
CA HIS A 127 -0.90 12.31 -13.87
C HIS A 127 0.15 12.18 -12.76
N GLY A 128 1.44 12.10 -13.11
CA GLY A 128 2.53 12.00 -12.14
C GLY A 128 2.53 10.66 -11.38
N VAL A 129 2.24 9.56 -12.07
CA VAL A 129 2.26 8.20 -11.51
C VAL A 129 3.43 7.39 -12.04
N GLN A 130 3.89 6.41 -11.26
CA GLN A 130 4.91 5.46 -11.67
C GLN A 130 4.25 4.11 -11.99
N TRP A 131 4.41 3.62 -13.22
CA TRP A 131 3.88 2.31 -13.61
C TRP A 131 4.85 1.19 -13.30
N TRP A 132 4.33 0.16 -12.65
CA TRP A 132 4.97 -1.14 -12.49
C TRP A 132 4.12 -2.18 -13.22
N LEU A 133 4.77 -3.15 -13.87
CA LEU A 133 4.09 -4.20 -14.62
C LEU A 133 4.25 -5.54 -13.89
N GLN A 134 3.14 -6.30 -13.81
CA GLN A 134 3.11 -7.62 -13.22
C GLN A 134 2.57 -8.66 -14.25
N PRO A 135 3.45 -9.32 -15.00
CA PRO A 135 3.04 -10.36 -15.95
C PRO A 135 2.63 -11.68 -15.28
N LYS A 136 3.17 -12.01 -14.09
CA LYS A 136 2.91 -13.28 -13.39
C LYS A 136 2.72 -13.07 -11.89
N GLY A 137 3.49 -13.78 -11.05
CA GLY A 137 3.45 -13.65 -9.59
C GLY A 137 4.03 -12.32 -9.10
N PRO A 138 3.95 -12.05 -7.78
CA PRO A 138 4.53 -10.85 -7.16
C PRO A 138 6.00 -10.61 -7.53
N ASP A 139 6.81 -11.67 -7.62
CA ASP A 139 8.25 -11.56 -7.92
C ASP A 139 8.56 -11.06 -9.34
N THR A 140 7.55 -11.02 -10.22
CA THR A 140 7.70 -10.53 -11.59
C THR A 140 7.42 -9.04 -11.73
N VAL A 141 7.07 -8.36 -10.64
CA VAL A 141 6.79 -6.93 -10.63
C VAL A 141 8.06 -6.15 -10.99
N LYS A 142 7.98 -5.37 -12.07
CA LYS A 142 9.08 -4.55 -12.56
C LYS A 142 8.60 -3.14 -12.89
N LEU A 143 9.47 -2.18 -12.62
CA LEU A 143 9.25 -0.79 -13.01
C LEU A 143 9.25 -0.69 -14.54
N LEU A 144 8.24 -0.02 -15.12
CA LEU A 144 8.09 0.12 -16.56
C LEU A 144 9.25 0.92 -17.18
N ASP A 145 9.51 2.10 -16.62
CA ASP A 145 10.57 3.00 -17.07
C ASP A 145 11.55 3.22 -15.92
N GLU A 146 12.80 2.79 -16.11
CA GLU A 146 13.86 2.98 -15.12
C GLU A 146 14.17 4.46 -14.92
N GLY A 147 14.45 4.84 -13.66
CA GLY A 147 14.67 6.22 -13.26
C GLY A 147 13.50 6.81 -12.46
N GLY A 148 13.63 8.09 -12.09
CA GLY A 148 12.64 8.80 -11.27
C GLY A 148 12.86 8.66 -9.76
N ALA A 149 11.91 9.21 -9.00
CA ALA A 149 11.95 9.19 -7.55
C ALA A 149 11.76 7.76 -7.00
N ARG A 150 12.51 7.42 -5.95
CA ARG A 150 12.41 6.12 -5.30
C ARG A 150 11.16 6.06 -4.43
N LEU A 151 10.34 5.02 -4.61
CA LEU A 151 9.21 4.75 -3.74
C LEU A 151 9.71 4.51 -2.30
N ALA A 152 9.35 5.41 -1.40
CA ALA A 152 9.76 5.39 0.00
C ALA A 152 8.74 6.10 0.88
N TYR A 153 8.69 5.70 2.16
CA TYR A 153 8.00 6.47 3.22
C TYR A 153 9.01 6.84 4.31
N ARG A 154 8.75 7.94 5.01
CA ARG A 154 9.60 8.43 6.09
C ARG A 154 8.96 8.18 7.45
N LEU A 155 9.81 8.01 8.46
CA LEU A 155 9.47 8.09 9.87
C LEU A 155 10.28 9.25 10.47
N PRO A 156 9.80 10.51 10.35
CA PRO A 156 10.60 11.70 10.65
C PRO A 156 11.07 11.77 12.11
N GLU A 157 10.28 11.27 13.05
CA GLU A 157 10.63 11.20 14.49
C GLU A 157 11.97 10.48 14.72
N PHE A 158 12.32 9.54 13.85
CA PHE A 158 13.53 8.72 13.96
C PHE A 158 14.55 9.01 12.84
N GLY A 159 14.29 9.99 11.97
CA GLY A 159 15.17 10.27 10.81
C GLY A 159 15.28 9.10 9.82
N VAL A 160 14.35 8.15 9.83
CA VAL A 160 14.39 6.95 8.97
C VAL A 160 13.65 7.22 7.66
N THR A 161 14.27 6.84 6.54
CA THR A 161 13.61 6.75 5.23
C THR A 161 13.61 5.28 4.79
N MET A 162 12.43 4.73 4.53
CA MET A 162 12.25 3.34 4.17
C MET A 162 11.92 3.20 2.68
N PRO A 163 12.89 2.88 1.82
CA PRO A 163 12.59 2.53 0.44
C PRO A 163 11.91 1.17 0.35
N PHE A 164 10.94 1.03 -0.55
CA PHE A 164 10.21 -0.23 -0.73
C PHE A 164 9.76 -0.41 -2.18
N LYS A 165 9.52 -1.66 -2.58
CA LYS A 165 8.82 -2.00 -3.82
C LYS A 165 7.32 -2.03 -3.57
N PRO A 166 6.47 -1.78 -4.59
CA PRO A 166 5.02 -1.86 -4.43
C PRO A 166 4.52 -3.21 -3.89
N THR A 167 5.24 -4.30 -4.12
CA THR A 167 4.92 -5.65 -3.62
C THR A 167 5.24 -5.85 -2.15
N ASP A 168 6.17 -5.09 -1.60
CA ASP A 168 6.60 -5.24 -0.21
C ASP A 168 5.48 -4.81 0.72
N PHE A 169 5.33 -5.49 1.86
CA PHE A 169 4.31 -5.12 2.82
C PHE A 169 4.66 -3.78 3.49
N THR A 170 3.73 -2.82 3.38
CA THR A 170 3.75 -1.58 4.17
C THR A 170 2.41 -1.38 4.85
N GLN A 171 2.40 -0.63 5.95
CA GLN A 171 1.16 -0.29 6.62
C GLN A 171 0.27 0.55 5.71
N VAL A 172 -1.01 0.18 5.64
CA VAL A 172 -1.98 0.82 4.74
C VAL A 172 -2.25 2.28 5.09
N ASN A 173 -2.05 2.67 6.35
CA ASN A 173 -2.27 4.01 6.87
C ASN A 173 -0.97 4.55 7.48
N PRO A 174 -0.23 5.44 6.78
CA PRO A 174 1.06 5.92 7.25
C PRO A 174 0.95 6.79 8.52
N HIS A 175 -0.16 7.50 8.71
CA HIS A 175 -0.38 8.33 9.91
C HIS A 175 -0.54 7.47 11.16
N ILE A 176 -1.34 6.40 11.07
CA ILE A 176 -1.48 5.44 12.17
C ILE A 176 -0.17 4.69 12.39
N ASN A 177 0.55 4.33 11.31
CA ASN A 177 1.85 3.67 11.43
C ASN A 177 2.86 4.51 12.22
N ALA A 178 3.04 5.78 11.86
CA ALA A 178 3.96 6.67 12.57
C ALA A 178 3.58 6.80 14.06
N ALA A 179 2.28 6.97 14.36
CA ALA A 179 1.80 7.04 15.74
C ALA A 179 2.00 5.71 16.50
N LEU A 180 1.79 4.57 15.84
CA LEU A 180 1.99 3.23 16.39
C LEU A 180 3.46 2.99 16.71
N VAL A 181 4.36 3.24 15.76
CA VAL A 181 5.81 3.10 15.95
C VAL A 181 6.27 3.99 17.09
N GLY A 182 5.93 5.28 17.06
CA GLY A 182 6.31 6.21 18.13
C GLY A 182 5.80 5.78 19.51
N ARG A 183 4.54 5.33 19.59
CA ARG A 183 3.98 4.83 20.86
C ARG A 183 4.66 3.55 21.33
N ALA A 184 4.91 2.59 20.43
CA ALA A 184 5.54 1.32 20.77
C ALA A 184 6.95 1.54 21.32
N LEU A 185 7.76 2.37 20.65
CA LEU A 185 9.13 2.67 21.10
C LEU A 185 9.15 3.38 22.45
N ARG A 186 8.28 4.38 22.66
CA ARG A 186 8.16 5.05 23.97
C ARG A 186 7.72 4.12 25.10
N LEU A 187 6.85 3.15 24.82
CA LEU A 187 6.42 2.17 25.81
C LEU A 187 7.51 1.14 26.09
N LEU A 188 8.30 0.78 25.09
CA LEU A 188 9.43 -0.13 25.25
C LEU A 188 10.56 0.52 26.06
N ALA A 189 10.69 1.85 25.99
CA ALA A 189 11.62 2.67 26.77
C ALA A 189 13.06 2.13 26.68
N VAL A 190 13.52 1.95 25.45
CA VAL A 190 14.85 1.40 25.14
C VAL A 190 15.94 2.38 25.56
N GLU A 191 16.95 1.86 26.25
CA GLU A 191 18.14 2.61 26.64
C GLU A 191 19.34 2.35 25.69
N PRO A 192 20.34 3.25 25.63
CA PRO A 192 21.46 3.14 24.68
C PRO A 192 22.31 1.87 24.76
N ASP A 193 22.27 1.15 25.88
CA ASP A 193 23.02 -0.10 26.08
C ASP A 193 22.19 -1.37 25.79
N ASP A 194 20.89 -1.20 25.52
CA ASP A 194 19.98 -2.32 25.30
C ASP A 194 20.24 -3.03 23.98
N ARG A 195 19.92 -4.33 23.98
CA ARG A 195 19.90 -5.18 22.80
C ARG A 195 18.46 -5.60 22.55
N VAL A 196 17.92 -5.24 21.39
CA VAL A 196 16.51 -5.47 21.06
C VAL A 196 16.41 -6.49 19.94
N ILE A 197 15.37 -7.33 19.99
CA ILE A 197 15.03 -8.25 18.90
C ILE A 197 13.65 -7.89 18.37
N ASP A 198 13.55 -7.75 17.04
CA ASP A 198 12.31 -7.47 16.32
C ASP A 198 11.93 -8.70 15.48
N TRP A 199 10.92 -9.43 15.96
CA TRP A 199 10.42 -10.63 15.29
C TRP A 199 9.37 -10.27 14.25
N PHE A 200 9.48 -10.85 13.05
CA PHE A 200 8.62 -10.55 11.90
C PHE A 200 8.73 -9.08 11.48
N CYS A 201 9.98 -8.62 11.35
CA CYS A 201 10.29 -7.21 11.19
C CYS A 201 9.84 -6.62 9.85
N GLY A 202 9.54 -7.47 8.85
CA GLY A 202 9.26 -7.07 7.47
C GLY A 202 10.38 -6.20 6.93
N LEU A 203 10.01 -5.01 6.45
CA LEU A 203 10.97 -3.99 5.98
C LEU A 203 11.81 -3.34 7.10
N GLY A 204 11.56 -3.65 8.37
CA GLY A 204 12.22 -3.02 9.51
C GLY A 204 11.48 -1.79 10.03
N ASN A 205 10.15 -1.80 9.97
CA ASN A 205 9.31 -0.65 10.37
C ASN A 205 9.45 -0.29 11.85
N PHE A 206 9.77 -1.25 12.73
CA PHE A 206 10.16 -1.01 14.12
C PHE A 206 11.68 -1.13 14.31
N THR A 207 12.31 -2.11 13.63
CA THR A 207 13.76 -2.36 13.70
C THR A 207 14.60 -1.12 13.44
N LEU A 208 14.35 -0.39 12.34
CA LEU A 208 15.17 0.77 11.98
C LEU A 208 15.00 1.94 12.96
N PRO A 209 13.77 2.32 13.39
CA PRO A 209 13.58 3.24 14.50
C PRO A 209 14.30 2.81 15.80
N LEU A 210 14.19 1.54 16.19
CA LEU A 210 14.86 1.02 17.39
C LEU A 210 16.38 1.13 17.30
N ALA A 211 16.94 0.92 16.11
CA ALA A 211 18.39 1.02 15.87
C ALA A 211 18.93 2.46 16.02
N THR A 212 18.06 3.46 16.08
CA THR A 212 18.44 4.85 16.41
C THR A 212 18.57 5.11 17.91
N GLN A 213 18.11 4.19 18.76
CA GLN A 213 18.05 4.34 20.21
C GLN A 213 18.85 3.25 20.97
N ALA A 214 18.80 2.01 20.50
CA ALA A 214 19.46 0.85 21.13
C ALA A 214 20.93 0.72 20.74
N ARG A 215 21.69 -0.07 21.51
CA ARG A 215 23.06 -0.50 21.15
C ARG A 215 23.06 -1.40 19.90
N GLU A 216 22.15 -2.35 19.87
CA GLU A 216 22.05 -3.37 18.82
C GLU A 216 20.59 -3.79 18.64
N VAL A 217 20.17 -3.94 17.39
CA VAL A 217 18.85 -4.49 17.06
C VAL A 217 18.99 -5.63 16.07
N LEU A 218 18.42 -6.78 16.41
CA LEU A 218 18.33 -7.94 15.52
C LEU A 218 16.91 -8.03 14.94
N GLY A 219 16.75 -7.77 13.64
CA GLY A 219 15.50 -8.03 12.92
C GLY A 219 15.48 -9.42 12.32
N ILE A 220 14.38 -10.16 12.50
CA ILE A 220 14.16 -11.49 11.91
C ILE A 220 12.92 -11.46 11.02
N GLU A 221 13.06 -11.87 9.76
CA GLU A 221 11.97 -11.97 8.77
C GLU A 221 12.06 -13.31 8.02
N GLY A 222 10.90 -13.88 7.68
CA GLY A 222 10.78 -15.18 7.01
C GLY A 222 10.23 -15.12 5.59
N SER A 223 9.84 -13.94 5.09
CA SER A 223 9.31 -13.72 3.75
C SER A 223 10.38 -13.61 2.66
#